data_AF-A0A7C7R302-F1
#
_entry.id   AF-A0A7C7R302-F1
#
_cell.length_a   1.000
_cell.length_b   1.000
_cell.length_c   1.000
_cell.angle_alpha   90.00
_cell.angle_beta   90.00
_cell.angle_gamma   90.00
#
_symmetry.space_group_name_H-M   'P 1'
#
loop_
_entity.id
_entity.type
_entity.pdbx_description
1 polymer ?
#
loop_
_entity_poly.entity_id
_entity_poly.type
_entity_poly.pdbx_seq_one_letter_code
_entity_poly.pdbx_strand_id
1 'polypeptide(L)'
;MREAMVGLCLLVAGLPVLGAEKRQAVDLNVRGVLLLLGVGDKQRTSWEGTARVTAGEIRRVAPWRFRPDDVVDGCGWKTSSHVLQRPPRGNVRMSPTGVVLTVAAPGQATLVVETAQGKFQVALDALAPGRAVSALDGRVRIEEVASAWRVTEGPTENDFPACAVGPNGDVWAVLVQHTPRGPVGLQSYRQRPKDFKDLEPQGGGDQIAVLRFDGRRWSDPVAVTEPGLDVWRPGIAVDSGGRLCVVWTEKRDNNWDLYSKSIEPSQLSRAAAIPAKRLTADPGPDIGPVTAADREGRLWVAWQAWREGQADIWLMQLGGRTQKPLRVSDSPANEWSPAIAADGRGRVHIAYDTYARGNYDVYLRTWSDGQLSPPVAVAASSRFEASPSVACDEAGRVWVAYEQRGDQWGKDTGPLAAVHGSPLYLNGASVHVRVVEGGRLFQPASDPLAALPEALRALNSYPRIAFDRQGRLWLLFRHRHEAIWGGNPAHMMVGGVWLQYATSYDGSRWTEPVFLEASDNLLDVRPALALERSGRLLAVYPSDGRLRHEVLGNEEQRSVFFTSAGVSVPGQVRNDLFAAALPQLGSPDPPELAPVAAATPAPDGPLPFQWRGASQP
;
A
#
# COMPACT_ATOMS: atom_id res chain seq x y z
N MET A 1 -26.20 24.27 -69.83
CA MET A 1 -25.08 23.34 -70.09
C MET A 1 -24.60 22.82 -68.75
N ARG A 2 -24.34 21.52 -68.68
CA ARG A 2 -23.96 20.77 -67.49
C ARG A 2 -22.55 21.16 -67.04
N GLU A 3 -22.35 21.36 -65.74
CA GLU A 3 -21.09 20.99 -65.08
C GLU A 3 -21.45 20.18 -63.83
N ALA A 4 -20.89 18.98 -63.77
CA ALA A 4 -21.12 17.98 -62.76
C ALA A 4 -20.00 18.07 -61.70
N MET A 5 -20.37 18.25 -60.44
CA MET A 5 -19.47 18.06 -59.31
C MET A 5 -19.78 16.70 -58.68
N VAL A 6 -18.90 15.73 -58.92
CA VAL A 6 -18.93 14.41 -58.31
C VAL A 6 -18.42 14.54 -56.88
N GLY A 7 -19.32 14.39 -55.90
CA GLY A 7 -18.98 14.29 -54.49
C GLY A 7 -18.50 12.87 -54.16
N LEU A 8 -17.22 12.74 -53.83
CA LEU A 8 -16.62 11.52 -53.32
C LEU A 8 -17.02 11.33 -51.85
N CYS A 9 -18.02 10.49 -51.58
CA CYS A 9 -18.34 10.02 -50.23
C CYS A 9 -17.30 8.99 -49.80
N LEU A 10 -16.33 9.40 -48.98
CA LEU A 10 -15.48 8.48 -48.23
C LEU A 10 -16.31 7.85 -47.11
N LEU A 11 -16.72 6.60 -47.32
CA LEU A 11 -17.18 5.68 -46.28
C LEU A 11 -16.05 5.50 -45.27
N VAL A 12 -16.14 6.18 -44.12
CA VAL A 12 -15.32 5.87 -42.95
C VAL A 12 -15.82 4.51 -42.44
N ALA A 13 -15.07 3.46 -42.77
CA ALA A 13 -15.27 2.14 -42.17
C ALA A 13 -15.15 2.29 -40.65
N GLY A 14 -16.23 1.94 -39.95
CA GLY A 14 -16.25 1.90 -38.49
C GLY A 14 -15.16 0.97 -38.00
N LEU A 15 -14.19 1.52 -37.27
CA LEU A 15 -13.30 0.74 -36.41
C LEU A 15 -14.20 -0.07 -35.45
N PRO A 16 -13.97 -1.37 -35.27
CA PRO A 16 -14.75 -2.14 -34.33
C PRO A 16 -14.51 -1.53 -32.95
N VAL A 17 -15.59 -1.10 -32.30
CA VAL A 17 -15.60 -0.91 -30.85
C VAL A 17 -15.20 -2.26 -30.27
N LEU A 18 -13.95 -2.37 -29.81
CA LEU A 18 -13.48 -3.51 -29.02
C LEU A 18 -14.48 -3.65 -27.87
N GLY A 19 -15.27 -4.72 -27.93
CA GLY A 19 -16.22 -5.05 -26.88
C GLY A 19 -15.48 -5.15 -25.56
N ALA A 20 -16.09 -4.64 -24.49
CA ALA A 20 -15.59 -4.82 -23.13
C ALA A 20 -15.28 -6.30 -22.92
N GLU A 21 -13.99 -6.65 -22.75
CA GLU A 21 -13.63 -7.96 -22.25
C GLU A 21 -14.38 -8.13 -20.92
N LYS A 22 -15.26 -9.13 -20.82
CA LYS A 22 -15.96 -9.40 -19.56
C LYS A 22 -14.89 -9.67 -18.51
N ARG A 23 -14.70 -8.74 -17.56
CA ARG A 23 -13.77 -8.91 -16.42
C ARG A 23 -13.86 -10.33 -15.88
N GLN A 24 -12.72 -11.02 -15.91
CA GLN A 24 -12.67 -12.44 -15.57
C GLN A 24 -13.09 -12.66 -14.12
N ALA A 25 -13.71 -13.83 -13.87
CA ALA A 25 -13.96 -14.25 -12.51
C ALA A 25 -12.62 -14.43 -11.79
N VAL A 26 -12.51 -13.86 -10.60
CA VAL A 26 -11.39 -14.07 -9.70
C VAL A 26 -11.56 -15.43 -9.05
N ASP A 27 -10.56 -16.28 -9.21
CA ASP A 27 -10.46 -17.53 -8.46
C ASP A 27 -9.49 -17.33 -7.31
N LEU A 28 -10.02 -17.21 -6.11
CA LEU A 28 -9.21 -17.01 -4.92
C LEU A 28 -8.34 -18.23 -4.59
N ASN A 29 -8.65 -19.42 -5.11
CA ASN A 29 -7.97 -20.68 -4.76
C ASN A 29 -6.74 -20.99 -5.61
N VAL A 30 -6.29 -20.05 -6.44
CA VAL A 30 -5.03 -20.18 -7.19
C VAL A 30 -3.82 -19.92 -6.32
N ARG A 31 -2.71 -20.60 -6.62
CA ARG A 31 -1.41 -20.40 -5.98
C ARG A 31 -0.53 -19.50 -6.82
N GLY A 32 0.14 -18.54 -6.18
CA GLY A 32 1.18 -17.74 -6.82
C GLY A 32 2.52 -18.40 -6.57
N VAL A 33 3.31 -18.64 -7.61
CA VAL A 33 4.66 -19.20 -7.48
C VAL A 33 5.65 -18.26 -8.14
N LEU A 34 6.48 -17.59 -7.35
CA LEU A 34 7.59 -16.77 -7.84
C LEU A 34 8.80 -17.66 -8.12
N LEU A 35 9.28 -17.61 -9.36
CA LEU A 35 10.55 -18.18 -9.79
C LEU A 35 11.57 -17.05 -9.95
N LEU A 36 12.48 -16.91 -8.98
CA LEU A 36 13.66 -16.04 -9.11
C LEU A 36 14.79 -16.81 -9.78
N LEU A 37 15.23 -16.33 -10.92
CA LEU A 37 16.16 -16.96 -11.84
C LEU A 37 17.47 -16.16 -11.89
N GLY A 38 18.61 -16.83 -11.75
CA GLY A 38 19.93 -16.18 -11.78
C GLY A 38 20.41 -15.69 -10.42
N VAL A 39 19.95 -16.34 -9.34
CA VAL A 39 20.45 -16.06 -7.99
C VAL A 39 21.94 -16.36 -7.94
N GLY A 40 22.73 -15.32 -7.61
CA GLY A 40 24.18 -15.43 -7.48
C GLY A 40 24.97 -15.40 -8.79
N ASP A 41 24.32 -15.18 -9.94
CA ASP A 41 24.98 -15.06 -11.24
C ASP A 41 26.13 -14.03 -11.20
N LYS A 42 27.22 -14.33 -11.92
CA LYS A 42 28.42 -13.47 -11.97
C LYS A 42 28.53 -12.65 -13.26
N GLN A 43 27.71 -13.01 -14.25
CA GLN A 43 27.60 -12.35 -15.54
C GLN A 43 26.17 -12.50 -16.05
N ARG A 44 25.79 -11.69 -17.04
CA ARG A 44 24.48 -11.79 -17.68
C ARG A 44 24.28 -13.20 -18.24
N THR A 45 23.27 -13.89 -17.73
CA THR A 45 22.94 -15.27 -18.12
C THR A 45 21.51 -15.33 -18.62
N SER A 46 21.30 -16.06 -19.73
CA SER A 46 19.96 -16.33 -20.26
C SER A 46 19.23 -17.33 -19.38
N TRP A 47 17.97 -17.01 -19.09
CA TRP A 47 17.04 -17.81 -18.29
C TRP A 47 15.73 -18.04 -19.03
N GLU A 48 15.79 -18.09 -20.38
CA GLU A 48 14.68 -18.55 -21.21
C GLU A 48 14.17 -19.91 -20.73
N GLY A 49 12.86 -20.06 -20.64
CA GLY A 49 12.28 -21.27 -20.09
C GLY A 49 10.78 -21.39 -20.28
N THR A 50 10.26 -22.53 -19.82
CA THR A 50 8.84 -22.86 -19.83
C THR A 50 8.45 -23.56 -18.53
N ALA A 51 7.18 -23.48 -18.16
CA ALA A 51 6.62 -24.18 -17.03
C ALA A 51 5.38 -24.98 -17.42
N ARG A 52 5.16 -26.09 -16.71
CA ARG A 52 3.91 -26.86 -16.75
C ARG A 52 3.63 -27.51 -15.41
N VAL A 53 2.38 -27.88 -15.16
CA VAL A 53 1.99 -28.70 -14.00
C VAL A 53 1.59 -30.10 -14.43
N THR A 54 1.82 -31.09 -13.57
CA THR A 54 1.42 -32.48 -13.84
C THR A 54 -0.10 -32.71 -13.81
N ALA A 55 -0.84 -31.84 -13.11
CA ALA A 55 -2.30 -31.80 -13.07
C ALA A 55 -2.76 -30.35 -12.85
N GLY A 56 -3.94 -29.98 -13.38
CA GLY A 56 -4.41 -28.59 -13.39
C GLY A 56 -3.78 -27.78 -14.53
N GLU A 57 -3.67 -26.47 -14.33
CA GLU A 57 -3.17 -25.54 -15.34
C GLU A 57 -2.37 -24.36 -14.74
N ILE A 58 -1.50 -23.77 -15.55
CA ILE A 58 -0.92 -22.44 -15.29
C ILE A 58 -1.79 -21.43 -16.04
N ARG A 59 -2.47 -20.55 -15.31
CA ARG A 59 -3.41 -19.58 -15.89
C ARG A 59 -2.74 -18.31 -16.37
N ARG A 60 -1.62 -17.93 -15.75
CA ARG A 60 -0.90 -16.70 -16.07
C ARG A 60 0.57 -16.84 -15.72
N VAL A 61 1.42 -16.26 -16.56
CA VAL A 61 2.83 -16.00 -16.28
C VAL A 61 3.00 -14.49 -16.26
N ALA A 62 3.33 -13.92 -15.11
CA ALA A 62 3.57 -12.50 -14.94
C ALA A 62 5.07 -12.21 -14.87
N PRO A 63 5.55 -11.12 -15.49
CA PRO A 63 6.96 -10.78 -15.46
C PRO A 63 7.41 -10.35 -14.06
N TRP A 64 8.63 -10.74 -13.67
CA TRP A 64 9.35 -10.18 -12.55
C TRP A 64 10.65 -9.57 -13.05
N ARG A 65 10.77 -8.24 -13.00
CA ARG A 65 11.96 -7.52 -13.46
C ARG A 65 12.27 -7.71 -14.93
N PHE A 66 11.24 -7.66 -15.76
CA PHE A 66 11.43 -7.68 -17.20
C PHE A 66 11.83 -6.30 -17.71
N ARG A 67 12.70 -6.31 -18.71
CA ARG A 67 13.09 -5.15 -19.52
C ARG A 67 12.42 -5.23 -20.90
N PRO A 68 12.47 -4.19 -21.75
CA PRO A 68 11.76 -4.17 -23.03
C PRO A 68 12.06 -5.35 -23.98
N ASP A 69 13.23 -5.97 -23.88
CA ASP A 69 13.63 -7.12 -24.70
C ASP A 69 13.17 -8.47 -24.13
N ASP A 70 12.64 -8.50 -22.91
CA ASP A 70 12.14 -9.71 -22.25
C ASP A 70 10.66 -9.93 -22.63
N VAL A 71 10.26 -11.20 -22.79
CA VAL A 71 8.91 -11.54 -23.26
C VAL A 71 8.32 -12.73 -22.51
N VAL A 72 7.01 -12.70 -22.29
CA VAL A 72 6.20 -13.86 -21.91
C VAL A 72 5.40 -14.31 -23.13
N ASP A 73 5.40 -15.61 -23.39
CA ASP A 73 4.60 -16.24 -24.45
C ASP A 73 3.95 -17.52 -23.91
N GLY A 74 2.63 -17.45 -23.65
CA GLY A 74 1.89 -18.53 -23.01
C GLY A 74 2.47 -18.91 -21.64
N CYS A 75 2.93 -20.15 -21.50
CA CYS A 75 3.62 -20.67 -20.30
C CYS A 75 5.16 -20.58 -20.40
N GLY A 76 5.68 -19.93 -21.44
CA GLY A 76 7.10 -19.70 -21.69
C GLY A 76 7.51 -18.25 -21.48
N TRP A 77 8.81 -18.04 -21.32
CA TRP A 77 9.40 -16.71 -21.17
C TRP A 77 10.82 -16.65 -21.72
N LYS A 78 11.26 -15.45 -22.10
CA LYS A 78 12.65 -15.14 -22.43
C LYS A 78 13.09 -13.96 -21.58
N THR A 79 14.11 -14.18 -20.76
CA THR A 79 14.72 -13.12 -19.93
C THR A 79 16.16 -13.47 -19.57
N SER A 80 16.89 -12.53 -18.98
CA SER A 80 18.26 -12.72 -18.48
C SER A 80 18.48 -12.00 -17.16
N SER A 81 19.41 -12.49 -16.34
CA SER A 81 19.85 -11.78 -15.14
C SER A 81 20.41 -10.39 -15.49
N HIS A 82 20.15 -9.37 -14.68
CA HIS A 82 20.46 -7.98 -15.01
C HIS A 82 21.74 -7.47 -14.37
N VAL A 83 22.53 -6.68 -15.10
CA VAL A 83 23.66 -5.94 -14.53
C VAL A 83 23.15 -4.77 -13.70
N LEU A 84 23.52 -4.72 -12.41
CA LEU A 84 23.12 -3.70 -11.42
C LEU A 84 24.20 -2.67 -11.09
N GLN A 85 25.46 -2.95 -11.40
CA GLN A 85 26.51 -1.95 -11.26
C GLN A 85 27.74 -2.45 -11.99
N ARG A 86 28.38 -1.56 -12.74
CA ARG A 86 29.74 -1.75 -13.24
C ARG A 86 30.67 -0.79 -12.49
N PRO A 87 31.09 -1.13 -11.26
CA PRO A 87 31.99 -0.25 -10.53
C PRO A 87 33.33 -0.14 -11.29
N PRO A 88 34.03 1.02 -11.23
CA PRO A 88 35.35 1.19 -11.86
C PRO A 88 36.40 0.17 -11.37
N ARG A 89 36.21 -0.34 -10.15
CA ARG A 89 36.99 -1.42 -9.53
C ARG A 89 36.04 -2.35 -8.77
N GLY A 90 36.20 -3.67 -8.93
CA GLY A 90 35.39 -4.69 -8.23
C GLY A 90 34.53 -5.54 -9.16
N ASN A 91 33.84 -6.54 -8.60
CA ASN A 91 33.02 -7.47 -9.37
C ASN A 91 31.71 -6.83 -9.85
N VAL A 92 31.30 -7.18 -11.06
CA VAL A 92 29.97 -6.84 -11.59
C VAL A 92 28.92 -7.42 -10.65
N ARG A 93 27.99 -6.57 -10.21
CA ARG A 93 26.83 -7.00 -9.43
C ARG A 93 25.71 -7.38 -10.39
N MET A 94 25.18 -8.58 -10.21
CA MET A 94 24.04 -9.08 -10.97
C MET A 94 22.80 -9.10 -10.08
N SER A 95 21.64 -8.89 -10.69
CA SER A 95 20.34 -9.16 -10.09
C SER A 95 19.65 -10.32 -10.77
N PRO A 96 18.91 -11.15 -10.01
CA PRO A 96 17.98 -12.10 -10.57
C PRO A 96 16.89 -11.42 -11.40
N THR A 97 16.39 -12.15 -12.39
CA THR A 97 15.13 -11.90 -13.10
C THR A 97 14.13 -12.98 -12.68
N GLY A 98 12.90 -13.00 -13.21
CA GLY A 98 11.98 -14.09 -12.88
C GLY A 98 10.60 -14.00 -13.48
N VAL A 99 9.74 -14.92 -13.06
CA VAL A 99 8.32 -14.92 -13.39
C VAL A 99 7.49 -15.29 -12.17
N VAL A 100 6.27 -14.77 -12.09
CA VAL A 100 5.25 -15.24 -11.14
C VAL A 100 4.21 -16.05 -11.90
N LEU A 101 4.05 -17.31 -11.50
CA LEU A 101 3.08 -18.22 -12.09
C LEU A 101 1.79 -18.20 -11.25
N THR A 102 0.64 -17.93 -11.88
CA THR A 102 -0.67 -18.16 -11.26
C THR A 102 -1.12 -19.58 -11.61
N VAL A 103 -1.07 -20.47 -10.62
CA VAL A 103 -1.27 -21.91 -10.79
C VAL A 103 -2.61 -22.34 -10.22
N ALA A 104 -3.47 -22.91 -11.07
CA ALA A 104 -4.72 -23.54 -10.68
C ALA A 104 -4.55 -25.06 -10.72
N ALA A 105 -3.99 -25.61 -9.63
CA ALA A 105 -3.67 -27.03 -9.55
C ALA A 105 -3.85 -27.58 -8.12
N PRO A 106 -4.20 -28.87 -7.99
CA PRO A 106 -4.20 -29.57 -6.71
C PRO A 106 -2.81 -29.57 -6.04
N GLY A 107 -2.77 -29.73 -4.71
CA GLY A 107 -1.54 -29.70 -3.91
C GLY A 107 -0.49 -30.74 -4.30
N GLN A 108 -0.97 -31.94 -4.61
CA GLN A 108 -0.17 -33.07 -5.06
C GLN A 108 0.40 -32.89 -6.47
N ALA A 109 0.02 -31.84 -7.21
CA ALA A 109 0.60 -31.56 -8.52
C ALA A 109 2.06 -31.10 -8.38
N THR A 110 2.84 -31.39 -9.41
CA THR A 110 4.25 -31.00 -9.49
C THR A 110 4.39 -29.92 -10.55
N LEU A 111 4.99 -28.79 -10.18
CA LEU A 111 5.46 -27.79 -11.11
C LEU A 111 6.78 -28.27 -11.73
N VAL A 112 6.80 -28.39 -13.06
CA VAL A 112 7.98 -28.76 -13.85
C VAL A 112 8.42 -27.55 -14.64
N VAL A 113 9.69 -27.18 -14.49
CA VAL A 113 10.27 -26.00 -15.14
C VAL A 113 11.50 -26.43 -15.93
N GLU A 114 11.55 -25.99 -17.18
CA GLU A 114 12.68 -26.20 -18.08
C GLU A 114 13.24 -24.83 -18.47
N THR A 115 14.54 -24.63 -18.23
CA THR A 115 15.23 -23.38 -18.57
C THR A 115 16.48 -23.67 -19.39
N ALA A 116 17.03 -22.63 -20.03
CA ALA A 116 18.33 -22.68 -20.69
C ALA A 116 19.48 -23.12 -19.76
N GLN A 117 19.30 -23.06 -18.43
CA GLN A 117 20.28 -23.46 -17.42
C GLN A 117 20.02 -24.85 -16.82
N GLY A 118 18.95 -25.53 -17.22
CA GLY A 118 18.60 -26.86 -16.72
C GLY A 118 17.12 -26.99 -16.37
N LYS A 119 16.75 -28.24 -16.06
CA LYS A 119 15.40 -28.66 -15.68
C LYS A 119 15.32 -28.93 -14.20
N PHE A 120 14.22 -28.52 -13.57
CA PHE A 120 13.91 -28.85 -12.18
C PHE A 120 12.40 -29.02 -11.98
N GLN A 121 12.02 -29.57 -10.83
CA GLN A 121 10.62 -29.77 -10.48
C GLN A 121 10.41 -29.59 -8.99
N VAL A 122 9.23 -29.14 -8.59
CA VAL A 122 8.84 -28.97 -7.20
C VAL A 122 7.38 -29.39 -7.00
N ALA A 123 7.11 -30.17 -5.97
CA ALA A 123 5.73 -30.47 -5.57
C ALA A 123 5.09 -29.20 -5.01
N LEU A 124 3.85 -28.89 -5.39
CA LEU A 124 3.19 -27.66 -4.92
C LEU A 124 2.99 -27.67 -3.41
N ASP A 125 2.69 -28.81 -2.80
CA ASP A 125 2.57 -28.93 -1.34
C ASP A 125 3.90 -28.83 -0.57
N ALA A 126 5.04 -28.86 -1.27
CA ALA A 126 6.33 -28.56 -0.65
C ALA A 126 6.55 -27.05 -0.47
N LEU A 127 5.78 -26.21 -1.17
CA LEU A 127 5.81 -24.76 -1.06
C LEU A 127 4.83 -24.36 0.05
N ALA A 128 5.34 -24.20 1.28
CA ALA A 128 4.58 -23.51 2.31
C ALA A 128 4.61 -21.99 2.02
N PRO A 129 3.53 -21.23 2.30
CA PRO A 129 3.52 -19.78 2.11
C PRO A 129 4.74 -19.10 2.74
N GLY A 130 5.47 -18.29 1.95
CA GLY A 130 6.67 -17.56 2.40
C GLY A 130 7.94 -18.41 2.52
N ARG A 131 7.84 -19.75 2.44
CA ARG A 131 9.01 -20.64 2.43
C ARG A 131 9.56 -20.78 1.02
N ALA A 132 10.86 -20.55 0.88
CA ALA A 132 11.55 -20.75 -0.38
C ALA A 132 12.20 -22.13 -0.50
N VAL A 133 12.15 -22.69 -1.70
CA VAL A 133 12.88 -23.88 -2.15
C VAL A 133 13.91 -23.47 -3.19
N SER A 134 15.10 -24.08 -3.14
CA SER A 134 16.17 -23.83 -4.10
C SER A 134 16.28 -24.95 -5.13
N ALA A 135 16.65 -24.59 -6.36
CA ALA A 135 16.98 -25.52 -7.43
C ALA A 135 18.22 -25.07 -8.21
N LEU A 136 18.77 -25.97 -9.03
CA LEU A 136 19.98 -25.73 -9.84
C LEU A 136 21.13 -25.14 -9.01
N ASP A 137 21.53 -25.86 -7.96
CA ASP A 137 22.61 -25.47 -7.02
C ASP A 137 22.42 -24.08 -6.40
N GLY A 138 21.17 -23.72 -6.13
CA GLY A 138 20.81 -22.44 -5.52
C GLY A 138 20.69 -21.27 -6.50
N ARG A 139 20.87 -21.50 -7.81
CA ARG A 139 20.71 -20.46 -8.84
C ARG A 139 19.25 -20.11 -9.14
N VAL A 140 18.32 -20.95 -8.70
CA VAL A 140 16.89 -20.69 -8.74
C VAL A 140 16.33 -20.71 -7.32
N ARG A 141 15.53 -19.70 -6.99
CA ARG A 141 14.73 -19.64 -5.76
C ARG A 141 13.24 -19.67 -6.14
N ILE A 142 12.50 -20.56 -5.52
CA ILE A 142 11.09 -20.83 -5.78
C ILE A 142 10.32 -20.52 -4.50
N GLU A 143 9.29 -19.68 -4.55
CA GLU A 143 8.56 -19.22 -3.37
C GLU A 143 7.05 -19.15 -3.66
N GLU A 144 6.22 -19.60 -2.72
CA GLU A 144 4.78 -19.32 -2.78
C GLU A 144 4.52 -17.88 -2.35
N VAL A 145 3.78 -17.15 -3.20
CA VAL A 145 3.45 -15.73 -3.06
C VAL A 145 1.94 -15.54 -3.12
N ALA A 146 1.44 -14.44 -2.56
CA ALA A 146 0.04 -14.07 -2.69
C ALA A 146 -0.22 -13.60 -4.13
N SER A 147 -0.89 -14.44 -4.92
CA SER A 147 -1.32 -14.10 -6.29
C SER A 147 -2.15 -12.82 -6.28
N ALA A 148 -1.85 -11.93 -7.24
CA ALA A 148 -2.58 -10.69 -7.41
C ALA A 148 -3.35 -10.65 -8.73
N TRP A 149 -4.45 -9.92 -8.73
CA TRP A 149 -5.22 -9.60 -9.92
C TRP A 149 -5.27 -8.09 -10.08
N ARG A 150 -5.10 -7.64 -11.32
CA ARG A 150 -5.36 -6.25 -11.67
C ARG A 150 -6.86 -6.00 -11.57
N VAL A 151 -7.23 -5.00 -10.78
CA VAL A 151 -8.62 -4.61 -10.48
C VAL A 151 -9.09 -3.48 -11.38
N THR A 152 -8.21 -2.58 -11.84
CA THR A 152 -8.60 -1.49 -12.74
C THR A 152 -8.00 -1.67 -14.13
N GLU A 153 -8.76 -1.31 -15.15
CA GLU A 153 -8.32 -1.30 -16.55
C GLU A 153 -8.36 0.13 -17.09
N GLY A 154 -7.55 0.41 -18.11
CA GLY A 154 -7.55 1.71 -18.79
C GLY A 154 -6.34 2.59 -18.43
N PRO A 155 -6.39 3.88 -18.81
CA PRO A 155 -5.26 4.80 -18.68
C PRO A 155 -5.22 5.56 -17.34
N THR A 156 -6.11 5.25 -16.39
CA THR A 156 -6.18 5.98 -15.11
C THR A 156 -5.16 5.48 -14.11
N GLU A 157 -4.74 6.37 -13.23
CA GLU A 157 -3.88 6.07 -12.08
C GLU A 157 -4.75 6.05 -10.82
N ASN A 158 -4.50 5.11 -9.90
CA ASN A 158 -5.40 4.79 -8.80
C ASN A 158 -4.59 4.81 -7.50
N ASP A 159 -5.02 5.62 -6.54
CA ASP A 159 -4.30 5.87 -5.30
C ASP A 159 -5.19 5.81 -4.06
N PHE A 160 -4.53 5.68 -2.92
CA PHE A 160 -5.15 5.75 -1.58
C PHE A 160 -6.38 4.86 -1.40
N PRO A 161 -6.30 3.53 -1.68
CA PRO A 161 -7.44 2.67 -1.49
C PRO A 161 -7.84 2.57 -0.01
N ALA A 162 -9.14 2.57 0.25
CA ALA A 162 -9.73 2.15 1.52
C ALA A 162 -10.84 1.14 1.25
N CYS A 163 -11.09 0.22 2.18
CA CYS A 163 -12.10 -0.81 2.01
C CYS A 163 -13.06 -0.91 3.19
N ALA A 164 -14.27 -1.37 2.90
CA ALA A 164 -15.27 -1.79 3.88
C ALA A 164 -16.00 -3.04 3.38
N VAL A 165 -16.55 -3.81 4.31
CA VAL A 165 -17.32 -5.02 4.01
C VAL A 165 -18.79 -4.73 4.26
N GLY A 166 -19.64 -4.99 3.27
CA GLY A 166 -21.08 -4.87 3.42
C GLY A 166 -21.69 -6.06 4.17
N PRO A 167 -22.95 -5.96 4.64
CA PRO A 167 -23.63 -7.03 5.39
C PRO A 167 -23.73 -8.35 4.62
N ASN A 168 -23.66 -8.29 3.28
CA ASN A 168 -23.73 -9.46 2.40
C ASN A 168 -22.35 -10.12 2.17
N GLY A 169 -21.29 -9.61 2.82
CA GLY A 169 -19.90 -10.05 2.63
C GLY A 169 -19.25 -9.57 1.33
N ASP A 170 -19.86 -8.58 0.66
CA ASP A 170 -19.24 -7.89 -0.47
C ASP A 170 -18.16 -6.94 0.04
N VAL A 171 -17.05 -6.88 -0.68
CA VAL A 171 -15.99 -5.91 -0.39
C VAL A 171 -16.20 -4.68 -1.26
N TRP A 172 -16.26 -3.51 -0.63
CA TRP A 172 -16.28 -2.22 -1.30
C TRP A 172 -14.90 -1.57 -1.17
N ALA A 173 -14.35 -1.10 -2.28
CA ALA A 173 -13.11 -0.32 -2.30
C ALA A 173 -13.40 1.09 -2.80
N VAL A 174 -12.90 2.10 -2.11
CA VAL A 174 -12.88 3.50 -2.55
C VAL A 174 -11.44 3.92 -2.83
N LEU A 175 -11.23 4.78 -3.82
CA LEU A 175 -9.91 5.27 -4.21
C LEU A 175 -9.99 6.67 -4.82
N VAL A 176 -8.82 7.33 -4.91
CA VAL A 176 -8.63 8.46 -5.82
C VAL A 176 -8.27 7.91 -7.18
N GLN A 177 -9.06 8.23 -8.20
CA GLN A 177 -8.78 7.89 -9.58
C GLN A 177 -8.33 9.15 -10.30
N HIS A 178 -7.07 9.19 -10.72
CA HIS A 178 -6.51 10.26 -11.53
C HIS A 178 -6.62 9.90 -13.01
N THR A 179 -7.19 10.81 -13.81
CA THR A 179 -7.11 10.73 -15.26
C THR A 179 -5.96 11.62 -15.75
N PRO A 180 -4.87 11.06 -16.31
CA PRO A 180 -3.75 11.86 -16.79
C PRO A 180 -4.17 12.95 -17.78
N ARG A 181 -3.48 14.09 -17.71
CA ARG A 181 -3.74 15.29 -18.50
C ARG A 181 -2.45 15.79 -19.14
N GLY A 182 -2.54 16.29 -20.37
CA GLY A 182 -1.39 16.89 -21.07
C GLY A 182 -0.34 15.86 -21.54
N PRO A 183 0.80 16.32 -22.07
CA PRO A 183 1.86 15.43 -22.54
C PRO A 183 2.59 14.74 -21.37
N VAL A 184 2.91 13.45 -21.54
CA VAL A 184 3.62 12.59 -20.55
C VAL A 184 5.04 13.11 -20.21
N GLY A 185 5.56 14.07 -20.99
CA GLY A 185 6.82 14.75 -20.72
C GLY A 185 6.76 16.22 -21.14
N LEU A 186 7.39 17.08 -20.33
CA LEU A 186 7.56 18.49 -20.67
C LEU A 186 8.63 18.60 -21.76
N GLN A 187 8.27 19.18 -22.92
CA GLN A 187 9.28 19.55 -23.90
C GLN A 187 10.16 20.66 -23.32
N SER A 188 11.48 20.51 -23.44
CA SER A 188 12.39 21.57 -23.01
C SER A 188 12.11 22.85 -23.80
N TYR A 189 11.84 23.94 -23.08
CA TYR A 189 11.71 25.25 -23.70
C TYR A 189 13.03 25.66 -24.35
N ARG A 190 13.01 25.87 -25.67
CA ARG A 190 14.16 26.42 -26.42
C ARG A 190 14.30 27.93 -26.28
N GLN A 191 13.23 28.60 -25.85
CA GLN A 191 13.18 30.03 -25.57
C GLN A 191 12.41 30.22 -24.27
N ARG A 192 12.79 31.21 -23.46
CA ARG A 192 12.10 31.52 -22.20
C ARG A 192 10.63 31.83 -22.49
N PRO A 193 9.67 31.07 -21.93
CA PRO A 193 8.26 31.33 -22.17
C PRO A 193 7.82 32.64 -21.49
N LYS A 194 6.82 33.31 -22.07
CA LYS A 194 6.30 34.59 -21.54
C LYS A 194 5.41 34.39 -20.31
N ASP A 195 4.73 33.26 -20.25
CA ASP A 195 3.95 32.74 -19.12
C ASP A 195 3.95 31.19 -19.20
N PHE A 196 3.29 30.53 -18.25
CA PHE A 196 3.21 29.05 -18.19
C PHE A 196 1.77 28.55 -18.37
N LYS A 197 0.88 29.34 -18.98
CA LYS A 197 -0.54 28.97 -19.13
C LYS A 197 -0.73 27.77 -20.05
N ASP A 198 0.20 27.55 -20.98
CA ASP A 198 0.27 26.37 -21.83
C ASP A 198 0.57 25.07 -21.06
N LEU A 199 1.11 25.19 -19.83
CA LEU A 199 1.32 24.07 -18.91
C LEU A 199 0.11 23.81 -18.00
N GLU A 200 -0.90 24.69 -17.99
CA GLU A 200 -2.13 24.46 -17.22
C GLU A 200 -2.92 23.30 -17.84
N PRO A 201 -3.06 22.16 -17.12
CA PRO A 201 -3.67 20.97 -17.71
C PRO A 201 -5.17 21.14 -18.00
N GLN A 202 -5.61 20.88 -19.23
CA GLN A 202 -7.01 20.97 -19.65
C GLN A 202 -7.73 19.60 -19.59
N GLY A 203 -8.83 19.49 -18.84
CA GLY A 203 -9.63 18.25 -18.66
C GLY A 203 -8.93 17.14 -17.88
N GLY A 204 -9.62 16.09 -17.40
CA GLY A 204 -9.07 14.93 -16.65
C GLY A 204 -8.98 15.11 -15.13
N GLY A 205 -7.94 14.60 -14.45
CA GLY A 205 -7.59 14.85 -13.04
C GLY A 205 -8.28 13.94 -12.04
N ASP A 206 -8.25 14.33 -10.76
CA ASP A 206 -8.67 13.46 -9.66
C ASP A 206 -10.19 13.41 -9.51
N GLN A 207 -10.69 12.23 -9.17
CA GLN A 207 -12.05 12.01 -8.69
C GLN A 207 -12.06 10.89 -7.65
N ILE A 208 -13.09 10.84 -6.83
CA ILE A 208 -13.36 9.68 -5.98
C ILE A 208 -14.12 8.63 -6.79
N ALA A 209 -13.68 7.38 -6.73
CA ALA A 209 -14.35 6.25 -7.36
C ALA A 209 -14.54 5.09 -6.38
N VAL A 210 -15.60 4.30 -6.58
CA VAL A 210 -15.91 3.10 -5.79
C VAL A 210 -16.01 1.87 -6.69
N LEU A 211 -15.49 0.74 -6.20
CA LEU A 211 -15.58 -0.58 -6.81
C LEU A 211 -16.19 -1.57 -5.81
N ARG A 212 -16.86 -2.59 -6.34
CA ARG A 212 -17.44 -3.70 -5.56
C ARG A 212 -16.83 -5.03 -5.99
N PHE A 213 -16.45 -5.85 -5.02
CA PHE A 213 -16.19 -7.27 -5.20
C PHE A 213 -17.34 -8.09 -4.62
N ASP A 214 -18.02 -8.86 -5.45
CA ASP A 214 -19.20 -9.66 -5.07
C ASP A 214 -18.84 -11.09 -4.57
N GLY A 215 -17.56 -11.33 -4.31
CA GLY A 215 -16.99 -12.65 -4.01
C GLY A 215 -16.51 -13.43 -5.23
N ARG A 216 -16.77 -12.93 -6.45
CA ARG A 216 -16.34 -13.56 -7.69
C ARG A 216 -15.77 -12.57 -8.71
N ARG A 217 -16.27 -11.34 -8.77
CA ARG A 217 -15.87 -10.34 -9.77
C ARG A 217 -15.77 -8.96 -9.13
N TRP A 218 -14.82 -8.19 -9.62
CA TRP A 218 -14.75 -6.75 -9.38
C TRP A 218 -15.63 -6.03 -10.41
N SER A 219 -16.43 -5.06 -9.96
CA SER A 219 -17.16 -4.13 -10.83
C SER A 219 -16.21 -3.16 -11.51
N ASP A 220 -16.69 -2.48 -12.56
CA ASP A 220 -16.02 -1.27 -13.03
C ASP A 220 -16.06 -0.16 -11.95
N PRO A 221 -15.08 0.76 -11.95
CA PRO A 221 -15.11 1.94 -11.10
C PRO A 221 -16.35 2.77 -11.39
N VAL A 222 -17.08 3.11 -10.33
CA VAL A 222 -18.21 4.04 -10.37
C VAL A 222 -17.77 5.36 -9.76
N ALA A 223 -17.89 6.43 -10.54
CA ALA A 223 -17.56 7.78 -10.09
C ALA A 223 -18.48 8.23 -8.94
N VAL A 224 -17.86 8.63 -7.83
CA VAL A 224 -18.52 9.25 -6.68
C VAL A 224 -18.51 10.77 -6.82
N THR A 225 -17.49 11.35 -7.45
CA THR A 225 -17.42 12.78 -7.80
C THR A 225 -17.17 12.97 -9.28
N GLU A 226 -17.39 14.18 -9.77
CA GLU A 226 -16.88 14.63 -11.07
C GLU A 226 -15.34 14.58 -11.13
N PRO A 227 -14.75 14.43 -12.34
CA PRO A 227 -13.30 14.51 -12.53
C PRO A 227 -12.76 15.92 -12.35
N GLY A 228 -11.51 15.98 -11.94
CA GLY A 228 -10.72 17.20 -11.94
C GLY A 228 -10.86 18.05 -10.70
N LEU A 229 -11.23 17.41 -9.59
CA LEU A 229 -11.23 18.00 -8.28
C LEU A 229 -9.84 17.89 -7.64
N ASP A 230 -9.59 18.67 -6.60
CA ASP A 230 -8.46 18.50 -5.69
C ASP A 230 -8.92 17.62 -4.52
N VAL A 231 -8.89 16.30 -4.69
CA VAL A 231 -9.36 15.33 -3.68
C VAL A 231 -8.21 14.47 -3.16
N TRP A 232 -8.27 14.13 -1.87
CA TRP A 232 -7.21 13.37 -1.21
C TRP A 232 -7.78 12.35 -0.22
N ARG A 233 -7.16 11.17 -0.18
CA ARG A 233 -7.38 10.06 0.77
C ARG A 233 -8.84 9.85 1.19
N PRO A 234 -9.62 9.06 0.43
CA PRO A 234 -10.97 8.70 0.83
C PRO A 234 -10.99 7.60 1.91
N GLY A 235 -12.06 7.60 2.69
CA GLY A 235 -12.49 6.51 3.55
C GLY A 235 -13.88 6.00 3.12
N ILE A 236 -14.18 4.75 3.43
CA ILE A 236 -15.49 4.14 3.22
C ILE A 236 -15.90 3.33 4.44
N ALA A 237 -17.15 3.46 4.85
CA ALA A 237 -17.79 2.56 5.80
C ALA A 237 -19.18 2.16 5.29
N VAL A 238 -19.66 1.00 5.72
CA VAL A 238 -20.95 0.46 5.29
C VAL A 238 -21.76 0.14 6.54
N ASP A 239 -23.00 0.63 6.60
CA ASP A 239 -23.88 0.35 7.73
C ASP A 239 -24.56 -1.01 7.60
N SER A 240 -25.31 -1.41 8.64
CA SER A 240 -26.01 -2.69 8.67
C SER A 240 -27.10 -2.84 7.60
N GLY A 241 -27.58 -1.72 7.02
CA GLY A 241 -28.51 -1.71 5.88
C GLY A 241 -27.82 -1.87 4.53
N GLY A 242 -26.48 -1.83 4.49
CA GLY A 242 -25.70 -1.88 3.27
C GLY A 242 -25.48 -0.52 2.60
N ARG A 243 -25.90 0.58 3.24
CA ARG A 243 -25.65 1.93 2.72
C ARG A 243 -24.18 2.30 2.91
N LEU A 244 -23.59 2.79 1.84
CA LEU A 244 -22.19 3.21 1.81
C LEU A 244 -22.10 4.66 2.30
N CYS A 245 -21.16 4.94 3.20
CA CYS A 245 -20.73 6.30 3.51
C CYS A 245 -19.30 6.48 3.01
N VAL A 246 -19.16 7.25 1.93
CA VAL A 246 -17.86 7.63 1.36
C VAL A 246 -17.50 9.00 1.90
N VAL A 247 -16.30 9.13 2.48
CA VAL A 247 -15.77 10.39 3.04
C VAL A 247 -14.45 10.69 2.35
N TRP A 248 -14.17 11.95 2.01
CA TRP A 248 -12.90 12.34 1.41
C TRP A 248 -12.48 13.75 1.87
N THR A 249 -11.20 14.04 1.70
CA THR A 249 -10.65 15.40 1.85
C THR A 249 -10.74 16.11 0.50
N GLU A 250 -11.25 17.33 0.44
CA GLU A 250 -11.32 18.10 -0.80
C GLU A 250 -10.90 19.55 -0.58
N LYS A 251 -10.12 20.10 -1.52
CA LYS A 251 -9.74 21.51 -1.50
C LYS A 251 -10.78 22.36 -2.21
N ARG A 252 -11.41 23.29 -1.50
CA ARG A 252 -12.25 24.34 -2.07
C ARG A 252 -11.90 25.69 -1.45
N ASP A 253 -11.89 26.75 -2.25
CA ASP A 253 -11.60 28.11 -1.79
C ASP A 253 -10.30 28.20 -0.94
N ASN A 254 -9.29 27.44 -1.36
CA ASN A 254 -7.99 27.31 -0.70
C ASN A 254 -7.98 26.71 0.71
N ASN A 255 -9.06 26.06 1.15
CA ASN A 255 -9.11 25.26 2.37
C ASN A 255 -9.38 23.78 2.06
N TRP A 256 -8.88 22.88 2.91
CA TRP A 256 -9.17 21.45 2.83
C TRP A 256 -10.20 21.09 3.88
N ASP A 257 -11.33 20.55 3.46
CA ASP A 257 -12.41 20.12 4.35
C ASP A 257 -12.81 18.67 4.06
N LEU A 258 -13.49 18.05 5.02
CA LEU A 258 -14.08 16.74 4.81
C LEU A 258 -15.44 16.87 4.11
N TYR A 259 -15.64 16.04 3.10
CA TYR A 259 -16.91 15.88 2.40
C TYR A 259 -17.36 14.43 2.45
N SER A 260 -18.67 14.21 2.30
CA SER A 260 -19.22 12.86 2.28
C SER A 260 -20.40 12.69 1.33
N LYS A 261 -20.60 11.45 0.88
CA LYS A 261 -21.83 10.99 0.23
C LYS A 261 -22.31 9.72 0.91
N SER A 262 -23.59 9.69 1.23
CA SER A 262 -24.30 8.48 1.63
C SER A 262 -24.98 7.91 0.38
N ILE A 263 -24.64 6.69 0.01
CA ILE A 263 -25.02 6.07 -1.26
C ILE A 263 -25.71 4.76 -0.94
N GLU A 264 -27.00 4.64 -1.27
CA GLU A 264 -27.65 3.34 -1.26
C GLU A 264 -27.11 2.48 -2.41
N PRO A 265 -26.93 1.16 -2.26
CA PRO A 265 -26.46 0.30 -3.36
C PRO A 265 -27.27 0.44 -4.65
N SER A 266 -28.58 0.70 -4.54
CA SER A 266 -29.49 0.95 -5.68
C SER A 266 -29.24 2.29 -6.39
N GLN A 267 -28.52 3.23 -5.77
CA GLN A 267 -28.18 4.54 -6.31
C GLN A 267 -26.75 4.60 -6.85
N LEU A 268 -25.98 3.51 -6.76
CA LEU A 268 -24.56 3.50 -7.09
C LEU A 268 -24.27 4.06 -8.49
N SER A 269 -25.04 3.65 -9.51
CA SER A 269 -24.86 4.11 -10.90
C SER A 269 -25.03 5.62 -11.12
N ARG A 270 -25.61 6.33 -10.15
CA ARG A 270 -25.80 7.79 -10.15
C ARG A 270 -25.10 8.47 -8.98
N ALA A 271 -24.11 7.82 -8.36
CA ALA A 271 -23.39 8.34 -7.19
C ALA A 271 -22.81 9.74 -7.41
N ALA A 272 -22.24 10.02 -8.58
CA ALA A 272 -21.74 11.35 -8.96
C ALA A 272 -22.80 12.45 -8.82
N ALA A 273 -24.07 12.17 -9.15
CA ALA A 273 -25.17 13.14 -9.09
C ALA A 273 -25.74 13.36 -7.68
N ILE A 274 -25.37 12.54 -6.69
CA ILE A 274 -25.77 12.74 -5.29
C ILE A 274 -25.00 13.96 -4.75
N PRO A 275 -25.66 14.98 -4.18
CA PRO A 275 -24.95 16.12 -3.61
C PRO A 275 -24.00 15.71 -2.48
N ALA A 276 -22.77 16.22 -2.49
CA ALA A 276 -21.83 16.04 -1.39
C ALA A 276 -22.26 16.87 -0.17
N LYS A 277 -22.14 16.29 1.02
CA LYS A 277 -22.31 16.99 2.30
C LYS A 277 -20.93 17.39 2.84
N ARG A 278 -20.68 18.69 3.01
CA ARG A 278 -19.52 19.20 3.74
C ARG A 278 -19.68 18.88 5.23
N LEU A 279 -18.68 18.22 5.81
CA LEU A 279 -18.68 17.74 7.20
C LEU A 279 -17.93 18.70 8.14
N THR A 280 -16.88 19.36 7.66
CA THR A 280 -16.07 20.32 8.42
C THR A 280 -16.02 21.67 7.71
N ALA A 281 -15.81 22.75 8.46
CA ALA A 281 -15.80 24.10 7.91
C ALA A 281 -14.91 25.09 8.68
N ASP A 282 -14.00 24.58 9.50
CA ASP A 282 -13.07 25.45 10.22
C ASP A 282 -12.00 26.01 9.26
N PRO A 283 -11.33 27.12 9.61
CA PRO A 283 -10.39 27.79 8.70
C PRO A 283 -9.11 27.02 8.35
N GLY A 284 -8.79 25.96 9.09
CA GLY A 284 -7.58 25.16 8.87
C GLY A 284 -7.92 23.80 8.25
N PRO A 285 -6.94 23.15 7.59
CA PRO A 285 -7.18 21.94 6.84
C PRO A 285 -7.63 20.76 7.73
N ASP A 286 -8.63 20.01 7.25
CA ASP A 286 -9.06 18.70 7.74
C ASP A 286 -8.69 17.62 6.73
N ILE A 287 -7.83 16.68 7.12
CA ILE A 287 -7.16 15.81 6.18
C ILE A 287 -7.04 14.36 6.67
N GLY A 288 -6.92 13.44 5.72
CA GLY A 288 -6.61 12.03 5.97
C GLY A 288 -7.68 11.29 6.78
N PRO A 289 -8.96 11.32 6.38
CA PRO A 289 -10.02 10.63 7.07
C PRO A 289 -9.79 9.11 7.05
N VAL A 290 -10.04 8.48 8.18
CA VAL A 290 -10.14 7.02 8.33
C VAL A 290 -11.51 6.67 8.90
N THR A 291 -12.10 5.58 8.43
CA THR A 291 -13.49 5.24 8.74
C THR A 291 -13.62 3.84 9.31
N ALA A 292 -14.60 3.65 10.20
CA ALA A 292 -14.97 2.33 10.73
C ALA A 292 -16.50 2.25 10.88
N ALA A 293 -17.02 1.02 10.87
CA ALA A 293 -18.37 0.72 11.32
C ALA A 293 -18.28 -0.05 12.64
N ASP A 294 -19.12 0.30 13.61
CA ASP A 294 -19.27 -0.50 14.83
C ASP A 294 -20.34 -1.58 14.69
N ARG A 295 -20.47 -2.41 15.73
CA ARG A 295 -21.38 -3.56 15.71
C ARG A 295 -22.86 -3.16 15.67
N GLU A 296 -23.20 -1.96 16.12
CA GLU A 296 -24.55 -1.40 16.02
C GLU A 296 -24.83 -0.81 14.61
N GLY A 297 -23.86 -0.86 13.70
CA GLY A 297 -23.97 -0.28 12.36
C GLY A 297 -23.79 1.24 12.35
N ARG A 298 -23.33 1.84 13.46
CA ARG A 298 -22.96 3.26 13.47
C ARG A 298 -21.63 3.42 12.76
N LEU A 299 -21.55 4.46 11.95
CA LEU A 299 -20.38 4.77 11.14
C LEU A 299 -19.58 5.85 11.83
N TRP A 300 -18.26 5.76 11.77
CA TRP A 300 -17.33 6.67 12.44
C TRP A 300 -16.28 7.17 11.46
N VAL A 301 -15.85 8.41 11.65
CA VAL A 301 -14.68 8.99 10.98
C VAL A 301 -13.74 9.58 12.03
N ALA A 302 -12.46 9.27 11.91
CA ALA A 302 -11.40 10.02 12.57
C ALA A 302 -10.52 10.70 11.51
N TRP A 303 -9.97 11.87 11.83
CA TRP A 303 -9.15 12.64 10.90
C TRP A 303 -8.15 13.53 11.64
N GLN A 304 -7.18 14.06 10.90
CA GLN A 304 -6.24 15.06 11.40
C GLN A 304 -6.74 16.45 11.01
N ALA A 305 -6.79 17.37 11.97
CA ALA A 305 -7.24 18.73 11.75
C ALA A 305 -6.16 19.73 12.20
N TRP A 306 -5.92 20.77 11.41
CA TRP A 306 -5.10 21.88 11.82
C TRP A 306 -5.98 22.99 12.40
N ARG A 307 -5.80 23.32 13.68
CA ARG A 307 -6.54 24.37 14.39
C ARG A 307 -5.57 25.15 15.27
N GLU A 308 -5.68 26.47 15.26
CA GLU A 308 -4.92 27.34 16.19
C GLU A 308 -3.40 27.08 16.24
N GLY A 309 -2.80 26.66 15.12
CA GLY A 309 -1.36 26.38 15.01
C GLY A 309 -0.94 24.96 15.42
N GLN A 310 -1.89 24.06 15.68
CA GLN A 310 -1.68 22.70 16.14
C GLN A 310 -2.40 21.70 15.21
N ALA A 311 -1.76 20.56 14.94
CA ALA A 311 -2.38 19.39 14.33
C ALA A 311 -2.94 18.47 15.42
N ASP A 312 -4.23 18.17 15.36
CA ASP A 312 -4.93 17.33 16.34
C ASP A 312 -5.72 16.21 15.67
N ILE A 313 -6.01 15.15 16.44
CA ILE A 313 -6.90 14.08 15.99
C ILE A 313 -8.32 14.35 16.44
N TRP A 314 -9.27 14.20 15.54
CA TRP A 314 -10.69 14.40 15.80
C TRP A 314 -11.50 13.16 15.42
N LEU A 315 -12.67 13.02 16.05
CA LEU A 315 -13.60 11.92 15.86
C LEU A 315 -15.02 12.47 15.70
N MET A 316 -15.80 11.83 14.82
CA MET A 316 -17.22 12.09 14.66
C MET A 316 -17.95 10.82 14.22
N GLN A 317 -19.18 10.67 14.70
CA GLN A 317 -20.12 9.68 14.14
C GLN A 317 -20.73 10.20 12.83
N LEU A 318 -20.68 9.38 11.78
CA LEU A 318 -21.27 9.60 10.47
C LEU A 318 -22.75 9.14 10.43
N GLY A 319 -23.55 9.77 9.58
CA GLY A 319 -24.99 9.49 9.41
C GLY A 319 -25.91 10.36 10.28
N GLY A 320 -27.19 10.49 9.89
CA GLY A 320 -28.19 11.29 10.64
C GLY A 320 -27.88 12.81 10.72
N ARG A 321 -28.24 13.45 11.86
CA ARG A 321 -27.78 14.82 12.19
C ARG A 321 -26.31 14.76 12.60
N THR A 322 -25.47 15.56 11.95
CA THR A 322 -24.03 15.67 12.27
C THR A 322 -23.85 15.97 13.75
N GLN A 323 -23.14 15.09 14.46
CA GLN A 323 -22.72 15.32 15.84
C GLN A 323 -21.56 16.32 15.86
N LYS A 324 -21.38 17.04 16.97
CA LYS A 324 -20.23 17.93 17.12
C LYS A 324 -18.94 17.10 17.08
N PRO A 325 -17.92 17.48 16.30
CA PRO A 325 -16.59 16.87 16.37
C PRO A 325 -16.07 16.78 17.81
N LEU A 326 -15.47 15.65 18.16
CA LEU A 326 -14.79 15.45 19.43
C LEU A 326 -13.28 15.42 19.18
N ARG A 327 -12.52 16.27 19.87
CA ARG A 327 -11.05 16.23 19.86
C ARG A 327 -10.60 14.99 20.62
N VAL A 328 -9.85 14.12 19.97
CA VAL A 328 -9.32 12.86 20.51
C VAL A 328 -8.02 13.14 21.26
N SER A 329 -7.05 13.78 20.61
CA SER A 329 -5.79 14.17 21.23
C SER A 329 -5.98 15.30 22.25
N ASP A 330 -5.23 15.26 23.35
CA ASP A 330 -5.30 16.27 24.41
C ASP A 330 -3.93 16.81 24.83
N SER A 331 -2.92 16.60 23.99
CA SER A 331 -1.58 17.11 24.20
C SER A 331 -1.44 18.53 23.62
N PRO A 332 -0.46 19.33 24.05
CA PRO A 332 -0.13 20.61 23.42
C PRO A 332 0.80 20.48 22.20
N ALA A 333 1.12 19.25 21.76
CA ALA A 333 1.96 18.97 20.60
C ALA A 333 1.15 18.57 19.38
N ASN A 334 1.81 18.38 18.24
CA ASN A 334 1.14 17.93 17.03
C ASN A 334 0.91 16.41 17.05
N GLU A 335 -0.22 15.99 16.48
CA GLU A 335 -0.57 14.61 16.24
C GLU A 335 -0.91 14.32 14.76
N TRP A 336 -0.59 13.11 14.31
CA TRP A 336 -0.75 12.69 12.92
C TRP A 336 -1.23 11.24 12.78
N SER A 337 -1.53 10.88 11.54
CA SER A 337 -1.81 9.52 11.05
C SER A 337 -2.81 8.72 11.91
N PRO A 338 -4.06 9.21 12.06
CA PRO A 338 -5.06 8.46 12.81
C PRO A 338 -5.33 7.09 12.17
N ALA A 339 -5.54 6.08 13.01
CA ALA A 339 -6.07 4.78 12.66
C ALA A 339 -7.27 4.46 13.56
N ILE A 340 -8.32 3.84 12.99
CA ILE A 340 -9.59 3.62 13.68
C ILE A 340 -10.03 2.15 13.55
N ALA A 341 -10.53 1.58 14.64
CA ALA A 341 -11.23 0.29 14.65
C ALA A 341 -12.33 0.30 15.71
N ALA A 342 -13.44 -0.38 15.44
CA ALA A 342 -14.48 -0.61 16.43
C ALA A 342 -14.40 -2.07 16.92
N ASP A 343 -14.66 -2.30 18.20
CA ASP A 343 -14.69 -3.64 18.78
C ASP A 343 -16.10 -4.25 18.82
N GLY A 344 -16.17 -5.51 19.25
CA GLY A 344 -17.45 -6.24 19.38
C GLY A 344 -18.41 -5.70 20.44
N ARG A 345 -18.03 -4.68 21.22
CA ARG A 345 -18.82 -4.04 22.27
C ARG A 345 -19.28 -2.63 21.88
N GLY A 346 -19.02 -2.20 20.65
CA GLY A 346 -19.37 -0.87 20.17
C GLY A 346 -18.42 0.24 20.65
N ARG A 347 -17.27 -0.11 21.22
CA ARG A 347 -16.21 0.85 21.57
C ARG A 347 -15.41 1.18 20.32
N VAL A 348 -14.99 2.44 20.18
CA VAL A 348 -14.22 2.91 19.03
C VAL A 348 -12.82 3.28 19.49
N HIS A 349 -11.81 2.65 18.90
CA HIS A 349 -10.41 2.76 19.23
C HIS A 349 -9.69 3.61 18.18
N ILE A 350 -8.99 4.64 18.64
CA ILE A 350 -8.29 5.60 17.78
C ILE A 350 -6.82 5.62 18.20
N ALA A 351 -5.96 5.08 17.35
CA ALA A 351 -4.52 5.16 17.50
C ALA A 351 -3.97 6.30 16.65
N TYR A 352 -2.94 6.98 17.12
CA TYR A 352 -2.31 8.11 16.42
C TYR A 352 -0.86 8.27 16.86
N ASP A 353 -0.05 8.95 16.04
CA ASP A 353 1.28 9.35 16.44
C ASP A 353 1.31 10.80 16.97
N THR A 354 2.17 11.07 17.95
CA THR A 354 2.26 12.36 18.66
C THR A 354 3.71 12.78 18.87
N TYR A 355 3.96 14.09 18.88
CA TYR A 355 5.26 14.66 19.24
C TYR A 355 5.35 15.19 20.68
N ALA A 356 4.43 14.79 21.57
CA ALA A 356 4.28 15.35 22.91
C ALA A 356 5.55 15.31 23.79
N ARG A 357 6.55 14.46 23.44
CA ARG A 357 7.77 14.25 24.21
C ARG A 357 9.07 14.59 23.47
N GLY A 358 8.98 15.29 22.33
CA GLY A 358 10.17 15.71 21.55
C GLY A 358 10.71 14.63 20.59
N ASN A 359 9.96 13.55 20.43
CA ASN A 359 10.08 12.48 19.44
C ASN A 359 8.67 11.96 19.08
N TYR A 360 8.57 11.15 18.03
CA TYR A 360 7.31 10.52 17.65
C TYR A 360 7.04 9.30 18.52
N ASP A 361 5.87 9.28 19.16
CA ASP A 361 5.33 8.20 19.96
C ASP A 361 3.97 7.75 19.44
N VAL A 362 3.51 6.54 19.77
CA VAL A 362 2.18 6.04 19.40
C VAL A 362 1.26 5.97 20.62
N TYR A 363 0.10 6.61 20.51
CA TYR A 363 -0.90 6.69 21.55
C TYR A 363 -2.23 6.09 21.08
N LEU A 364 -3.03 5.64 22.04
CA LEU A 364 -4.37 5.09 21.82
C LEU A 364 -5.38 5.77 22.75
N ARG A 365 -6.54 6.11 22.21
CA ARG A 365 -7.73 6.45 22.98
C ARG A 365 -8.92 5.62 22.56
N THR A 366 -9.80 5.35 23.52
CA THR A 366 -11.04 4.62 23.28
C THR A 366 -12.22 5.53 23.57
N TRP A 367 -13.10 5.69 22.59
CA TRP A 367 -14.41 6.25 22.79
C TRP A 367 -15.39 5.15 23.22
N SER A 368 -16.15 5.41 24.29
CA SER A 368 -17.26 4.58 24.75
C SER A 368 -18.30 5.48 25.40
N ASP A 369 -19.57 5.30 25.06
CA ASP A 369 -20.71 5.95 25.73
C ASP A 369 -20.58 7.48 25.87
N GLY A 370 -20.07 8.14 24.82
CA GLY A 370 -19.93 9.59 24.76
C GLY A 370 -18.69 10.16 25.44
N GLN A 371 -17.79 9.31 25.95
CA GLN A 371 -16.56 9.72 26.64
C GLN A 371 -15.32 9.09 26.01
N LEU A 372 -14.19 9.80 26.10
CA LEU A 372 -12.87 9.27 25.75
C LEU A 372 -12.17 8.75 27.01
N SER A 373 -11.50 7.61 26.88
CA SER A 373 -10.57 7.12 27.88
C SER A 373 -9.38 8.08 28.06
N PRO A 374 -8.67 8.00 29.19
CA PRO A 374 -7.31 8.51 29.27
C PRO A 374 -6.43 7.95 28.13
N PRO A 375 -5.36 8.68 27.75
CA PRO A 375 -4.46 8.23 26.71
C PRO A 375 -3.63 7.04 27.18
N VAL A 376 -3.52 6.01 26.34
CA VAL A 376 -2.60 4.88 26.55
C VAL A 376 -1.40 5.06 25.63
N ALA A 377 -0.20 5.21 26.20
CA ALA A 377 1.05 5.25 25.45
C ALA A 377 1.38 3.83 24.95
N VAL A 378 0.99 3.49 23.73
CA VAL A 378 1.20 2.17 23.12
C VAL A 378 2.69 1.91 22.91
N ALA A 379 3.39 2.92 22.43
CA ALA A 379 4.84 2.98 22.31
C ALA A 379 5.25 4.42 22.62
N ALA A 380 6.19 4.61 23.55
CA ALA A 380 6.71 5.92 23.91
C ALA A 380 8.17 5.83 24.41
N SER A 381 9.02 5.18 23.61
CA SER A 381 10.46 5.10 23.89
C SER A 381 11.20 6.34 23.36
N SER A 382 12.54 6.36 23.39
CA SER A 382 13.33 7.44 22.76
C SER A 382 13.40 7.35 21.23
N ARG A 383 12.90 6.24 20.68
CA ARG A 383 12.90 5.95 19.24
C ARG A 383 11.79 6.73 18.55
N PHE A 384 11.90 6.84 17.23
CA PHE A 384 10.75 7.23 16.42
C PHE A 384 9.75 6.08 16.35
N GLU A 385 8.50 6.35 16.71
CA GLU A 385 7.38 5.40 16.72
C GLU A 385 6.16 6.08 16.08
N ALA A 386 5.71 5.62 14.92
CA ALA A 386 4.66 6.33 14.16
C ALA A 386 3.85 5.43 13.22
N SER A 387 2.92 6.04 12.48
CA SER A 387 2.11 5.40 11.45
C SER A 387 1.36 4.15 11.94
N PRO A 388 0.51 4.29 12.99
CA PRO A 388 -0.17 3.15 13.57
C PRO A 388 -1.20 2.52 12.62
N SER A 389 -1.47 1.24 12.83
CA SER A 389 -2.65 0.51 12.34
C SER A 389 -3.27 -0.22 13.52
N VAL A 390 -4.59 -0.19 13.64
CA VAL A 390 -5.33 -0.75 14.78
C VAL A 390 -6.35 -1.79 14.32
N ALA A 391 -6.49 -2.87 15.07
CA ALA A 391 -7.53 -3.89 14.90
C ALA A 391 -7.93 -4.47 16.26
N CYS A 392 -9.13 -5.01 16.37
CA CYS A 392 -9.64 -5.63 17.60
C CYS A 392 -9.85 -7.12 17.36
N ASP A 393 -9.51 -7.94 18.35
CA ASP A 393 -9.87 -9.36 18.33
C ASP A 393 -11.24 -9.63 18.96
N GLU A 394 -11.70 -10.88 18.89
CA GLU A 394 -13.00 -11.30 19.43
C GLU A 394 -13.09 -11.18 20.97
N ALA A 395 -11.95 -11.20 21.67
CA ALA A 395 -11.91 -10.98 23.12
C ALA A 395 -12.06 -9.49 23.49
N GLY A 396 -11.96 -8.59 22.51
CA GLY A 396 -12.01 -7.14 22.70
C GLY A 396 -10.67 -6.54 23.13
N ARG A 397 -9.55 -7.25 22.86
CA ARG A 397 -8.20 -6.70 23.00
C ARG A 397 -7.88 -5.85 21.77
N VAL A 398 -7.19 -4.73 21.99
CA VAL A 398 -6.84 -3.78 20.93
C VAL A 398 -5.41 -4.04 20.50
N TRP A 399 -5.23 -4.45 19.26
CA TRP A 399 -3.93 -4.70 18.66
C TRP A 399 -3.52 -3.46 17.86
N VAL A 400 -2.30 -2.98 18.09
CA VAL A 400 -1.76 -1.80 17.41
C VAL A 400 -0.40 -2.17 16.83
N ALA A 401 -0.31 -2.12 15.51
CA ALA A 401 0.96 -2.21 14.80
C ALA A 401 1.50 -0.81 14.51
N TYR A 402 2.80 -0.63 14.58
CA TYR A 402 3.45 0.66 14.34
C TYR A 402 4.85 0.48 13.77
N GLU A 403 5.32 1.54 13.14
CA GLU A 403 6.68 1.63 12.64
C GLU A 403 7.60 2.19 13.72
N GLN A 404 8.78 1.59 13.87
CA GLN A 404 9.83 2.06 14.77
C GLN A 404 11.12 2.32 13.99
N ARG A 405 11.81 3.41 14.31
CA ARG A 405 13.15 3.73 13.77
C ARG A 405 14.17 4.02 14.89
N GLY A 406 15.34 4.55 14.52
CA GLY A 406 16.39 4.92 15.48
C GLY A 406 16.01 6.12 16.35
N ASP A 407 16.76 6.34 17.43
CA ASP A 407 16.67 7.55 18.23
C ASP A 407 17.03 8.79 17.39
N GLN A 408 16.41 9.93 17.70
CA GLN A 408 16.65 11.20 16.99
C GLN A 408 16.52 11.05 15.46
N TRP A 409 15.57 10.22 15.01
CA TRP A 409 15.36 9.95 13.60
C TRP A 409 15.02 11.22 12.82
N GLY A 410 15.65 11.37 11.65
CA GLY A 410 15.44 12.49 10.75
C GLY A 410 16.04 13.82 11.24
N LYS A 411 16.71 13.85 12.40
CA LYS A 411 17.43 15.03 12.90
C LYS A 411 18.84 15.11 12.27
N ASP A 412 19.51 16.24 12.51
CA ASP A 412 20.80 16.58 11.91
C ASP A 412 21.78 15.41 11.95
N THR A 413 22.35 15.08 10.79
CA THR A 413 23.27 13.95 10.64
C THR A 413 24.39 14.33 9.67
N GLY A 414 25.56 13.73 9.82
CA GLY A 414 26.73 14.00 9.00
C GLY A 414 27.89 14.69 9.74
N PRO A 415 29.04 14.87 9.07
CA PRO A 415 30.29 15.28 9.71
C PRO A 415 30.28 16.71 10.28
N LEU A 416 29.30 17.53 9.89
CA LEU A 416 29.15 18.91 10.34
C LEU A 416 28.01 19.10 11.36
N ALA A 417 27.31 18.02 11.72
CA ALA A 417 26.19 18.11 12.63
C ALA A 417 26.67 18.20 14.09
N ALA A 418 26.17 19.20 14.82
CA ALA A 418 26.46 19.38 16.25
C ALA A 418 25.75 18.34 17.15
N VAL A 419 24.69 17.70 16.62
CA VAL A 419 23.94 16.60 17.24
C VAL A 419 23.97 15.41 16.28
N HIS A 420 24.14 14.20 16.80
CA HIS A 420 24.13 12.98 15.98
C HIS A 420 22.72 12.37 15.92
N GLY A 421 21.95 12.74 14.90
CA GLY A 421 20.68 12.12 14.54
C GLY A 421 20.83 10.87 13.66
N SER A 422 19.78 10.07 13.60
CA SER A 422 19.71 8.90 12.71
C SER A 422 19.19 9.31 11.32
N PRO A 423 19.81 8.86 10.21
CA PRO A 423 19.35 9.18 8.86
C PRO A 423 17.95 8.63 8.60
N LEU A 424 17.28 9.18 7.58
CA LEU A 424 15.94 8.75 7.20
C LEU A 424 15.86 7.23 6.94
N TYR A 425 16.82 6.64 6.21
CA TYR A 425 16.72 5.26 5.70
C TYR A 425 17.79 4.29 6.22
N LEU A 426 18.60 4.67 7.21
CA LEU A 426 19.68 3.81 7.68
C LEU A 426 19.13 2.68 8.57
N ASN A 427 19.08 1.44 8.04
CA ASN A 427 19.00 0.11 8.69
C ASN A 427 18.21 -0.05 10.02
N GLY A 428 17.29 0.84 10.34
CA GLY A 428 16.61 0.88 11.64
C GLY A 428 15.10 0.86 11.57
N ALA A 429 14.50 1.02 10.37
CA ALA A 429 13.06 0.95 10.21
C ALA A 429 12.56 -0.49 10.36
N SER A 430 11.63 -0.68 11.27
CA SER A 430 11.07 -1.99 11.64
C SER A 430 9.60 -1.84 12.02
N VAL A 431 8.85 -2.92 11.95
CA VAL A 431 7.44 -2.95 12.33
C VAL A 431 7.26 -3.78 13.59
N HIS A 432 6.43 -3.28 14.50
CA HIS A 432 6.19 -3.85 15.82
C HIS A 432 4.70 -3.94 16.10
N VAL A 433 4.32 -4.79 17.06
CA VAL A 433 2.93 -4.96 17.49
C VAL A 433 2.84 -4.88 19.02
N ARG A 434 1.84 -4.15 19.50
CA ARG A 434 1.45 -4.06 20.91
C ARG A 434 -0.02 -4.40 21.05
N VAL A 435 -0.39 -4.87 22.23
CA VAL A 435 -1.76 -5.23 22.58
C VAL A 435 -2.15 -4.49 23.84
N VAL A 436 -3.29 -3.81 23.80
CA VAL A 436 -3.88 -3.13 24.94
C VAL A 436 -5.08 -3.95 25.43
N GLU A 437 -5.01 -4.39 26.69
CA GLU A 437 -6.06 -5.13 27.34
C GLU A 437 -6.24 -4.61 28.78
N GLY A 438 -7.45 -4.17 29.12
CA GLY A 438 -7.75 -3.65 30.47
C GLY A 438 -6.85 -2.48 30.90
N GLY A 439 -6.38 -1.65 29.94
CA GLY A 439 -5.45 -0.55 30.20
C GLY A 439 -3.98 -0.97 30.39
N ARG A 440 -3.67 -2.27 30.29
CA ARG A 440 -2.32 -2.82 30.38
C ARG A 440 -1.76 -3.08 28.98
N LEU A 441 -0.43 -3.03 28.87
CA LEU A 441 0.30 -3.26 27.63
C LEU A 441 0.91 -4.65 27.59
N PHE A 442 0.76 -5.28 26.44
CA PHE A 442 1.36 -6.54 26.08
C PHE A 442 1.94 -6.48 24.67
N GLN A 443 2.65 -7.53 24.29
CA GLN A 443 3.10 -7.79 22.94
C GLN A 443 2.98 -9.29 22.65
N PRO A 444 2.91 -9.71 21.37
CA PRO A 444 3.09 -11.12 21.01
C PRO A 444 4.37 -11.68 21.62
N ALA A 445 4.32 -12.92 22.13
CA ALA A 445 5.47 -13.55 22.77
C ALA A 445 6.69 -13.66 21.85
N SER A 446 6.46 -13.77 20.53
CA SER A 446 7.49 -13.71 19.50
C SER A 446 7.48 -12.37 18.75
N ASP A 447 8.66 -11.85 18.43
CA ASP A 447 8.85 -10.67 17.58
C ASP A 447 8.50 -10.99 16.10
N PRO A 448 7.66 -10.19 15.40
CA PRO A 448 7.41 -10.36 13.97
C PRO A 448 8.68 -10.38 13.12
N LEU A 449 9.74 -9.66 13.50
CA LEU A 449 10.99 -9.61 12.76
C LEU A 449 11.82 -10.89 12.88
N ALA A 450 11.66 -11.65 13.97
CA ALA A 450 12.41 -12.88 14.20
C ALA A 450 12.08 -13.97 13.17
N ALA A 451 10.83 -13.98 12.68
CA ALA A 451 10.35 -14.88 11.64
C ALA A 451 10.70 -14.43 10.21
N LEU A 452 11.32 -13.26 10.04
CA LEU A 452 11.70 -12.77 8.72
C LEU A 452 13.10 -13.28 8.34
N PRO A 453 13.34 -13.59 7.05
CA PRO A 453 14.68 -13.75 6.50
C PRO A 453 15.53 -12.52 6.79
N GLU A 454 16.83 -12.69 7.01
CA GLU A 454 17.75 -11.60 7.40
C GLU A 454 17.62 -10.34 6.52
N ALA A 455 17.50 -10.52 5.21
CA ALA A 455 17.34 -9.42 4.25
C ALA A 455 16.05 -8.60 4.44
N LEU A 456 15.03 -9.14 5.12
CA LEU A 456 13.73 -8.49 5.36
C LEU A 456 13.58 -7.96 6.79
N ARG A 457 14.59 -8.11 7.67
CA ARG A 457 14.47 -7.73 9.10
C ARG A 457 14.53 -6.21 9.36
N ALA A 458 14.95 -5.44 8.37
CA ALA A 458 15.04 -3.99 8.45
C ALA A 458 14.39 -3.33 7.23
N LEU A 459 14.26 -2.01 7.28
CA LEU A 459 13.66 -1.18 6.22
C LEU A 459 12.17 -1.48 5.98
N ASN A 460 11.47 -1.78 7.08
CA ASN A 460 10.05 -2.07 7.10
C ASN A 460 9.26 -0.85 7.59
N SER A 461 8.20 -0.48 6.87
CA SER A 461 7.39 0.72 7.11
C SER A 461 5.90 0.49 6.83
N TYR A 462 5.05 1.42 7.27
CA TYR A 462 3.60 1.42 7.03
C TYR A 462 2.91 0.08 7.32
N PRO A 463 2.95 -0.40 8.57
CA PRO A 463 2.28 -1.65 8.93
C PRO A 463 0.76 -1.54 8.76
N ARG A 464 0.12 -2.63 8.35
CA ARG A 464 -1.34 -2.78 8.31
C ARG A 464 -1.74 -4.10 8.94
N ILE A 465 -2.69 -4.06 9.87
CA ILE A 465 -3.18 -5.26 10.55
C ILE A 465 -4.67 -5.46 10.37
N ALA A 466 -5.08 -6.73 10.32
CA ALA A 466 -6.46 -7.16 10.38
C ALA A 466 -6.52 -8.61 10.89
N PHE A 467 -7.66 -8.99 11.45
CA PHE A 467 -7.96 -10.38 11.78
C PHE A 467 -8.71 -11.03 10.61
N ASP A 468 -8.36 -12.28 10.29
CA ASP A 468 -9.21 -13.11 9.43
C ASP A 468 -10.39 -13.69 10.22
N ARG A 469 -11.27 -14.44 9.54
CA ARG A 469 -12.46 -15.02 10.17
C ARG A 469 -12.14 -16.05 11.25
N GLN A 470 -10.95 -16.63 11.22
CA GLN A 470 -10.52 -17.63 12.20
C GLN A 470 -9.88 -16.97 13.43
N GLY A 471 -9.78 -15.63 13.48
CA GLY A 471 -9.16 -14.90 14.58
C GLY A 471 -7.63 -14.84 14.47
N ARG A 472 -7.05 -15.17 13.30
CA ARG A 472 -5.61 -15.02 13.07
C ARG A 472 -5.28 -13.59 12.68
N LEU A 473 -4.31 -13.02 13.38
CA LEU A 473 -3.79 -11.70 13.08
C LEU A 473 -2.87 -11.76 11.87
N TRP A 474 -3.13 -10.91 10.88
CA TRP A 474 -2.22 -10.64 9.77
C TRP A 474 -1.56 -9.28 9.95
N LEU A 475 -0.25 -9.23 9.70
CA LEU A 475 0.57 -8.02 9.65
C LEU A 475 1.17 -7.88 8.25
N LEU A 476 0.75 -6.85 7.54
CA LEU A 476 1.33 -6.44 6.28
C LEU A 476 2.31 -5.29 6.53
N PHE A 477 3.40 -5.25 5.79
CA PHE A 477 4.38 -4.17 5.86
C PHE A 477 5.02 -3.91 4.51
N ARG A 478 5.48 -2.68 4.32
CA ARG A 478 6.25 -2.27 3.14
C ARG A 478 7.74 -2.42 3.43
N HIS A 479 8.45 -3.16 2.59
CA HIS A 479 9.89 -3.37 2.69
C HIS A 479 10.62 -2.70 1.52
N ARG A 480 11.70 -1.98 1.80
CA ARG A 480 12.53 -1.37 0.75
C ARG A 480 13.35 -2.44 0.04
N HIS A 481 13.19 -2.55 -1.27
CA HIS A 481 13.90 -3.55 -2.07
C HIS A 481 15.33 -3.09 -2.43
N GLU A 482 16.31 -3.56 -1.66
CA GLU A 482 17.72 -3.16 -1.74
C GLU A 482 18.48 -3.75 -2.95
N ALA A 483 17.95 -4.82 -3.56
CA ALA A 483 18.67 -5.54 -4.63
C ALA A 483 18.92 -4.70 -5.89
N ILE A 484 18.35 -3.50 -6.01
CA ILE A 484 18.54 -2.60 -7.15
C ILE A 484 19.62 -1.53 -6.88
N TRP A 485 19.98 -1.26 -5.63
CA TRP A 485 20.61 0.02 -5.27
C TRP A 485 21.99 -0.05 -4.64
N GLY A 486 22.49 -1.25 -4.33
CA GLY A 486 23.82 -1.41 -3.74
C GLY A 486 23.87 -0.94 -2.28
N GLY A 487 24.89 -1.37 -1.55
CA GLY A 487 24.92 -1.37 -0.08
C GLY A 487 25.10 -0.02 0.61
N ASN A 488 24.61 1.10 0.06
CA ASN A 488 24.54 2.37 0.78
C ASN A 488 23.09 2.72 1.17
N PRO A 489 22.60 2.19 2.30
CA PRO A 489 21.23 2.41 2.77
C PRO A 489 20.94 3.86 3.22
N ALA A 490 21.96 4.74 3.28
CA ALA A 490 21.80 6.08 3.86
C ALA A 490 21.12 7.11 2.94
N HIS A 491 21.09 6.90 1.62
CA HIS A 491 20.57 7.89 0.66
C HIS A 491 19.37 7.37 -0.13
N MET A 492 18.37 8.24 -0.33
CA MET A 492 17.32 8.04 -1.32
C MET A 492 17.90 8.29 -2.70
N MET A 493 17.78 7.29 -3.57
CA MET A 493 18.00 7.45 -4.99
C MET A 493 16.65 7.56 -5.68
N VAL A 494 16.57 8.36 -6.75
CA VAL A 494 15.36 8.48 -7.57
C VAL A 494 14.98 7.08 -8.06
N GLY A 495 13.76 6.63 -7.77
CA GLY A 495 13.24 5.32 -8.19
C GLY A 495 13.30 4.19 -7.14
N GLY A 496 13.59 4.48 -5.87
CA GLY A 496 13.54 3.48 -4.79
C GLY A 496 12.25 2.64 -4.82
N VAL A 497 12.37 1.32 -4.66
CA VAL A 497 11.24 0.39 -4.79
C VAL A 497 10.87 -0.13 -3.41
N TRP A 498 9.59 -0.04 -3.06
CA TRP A 498 9.05 -0.76 -1.92
C TRP A 498 8.22 -1.93 -2.44
N LEU A 499 8.29 -3.05 -1.73
CA LEU A 499 7.47 -4.24 -1.94
C LEU A 499 6.61 -4.46 -0.70
N GLN A 500 5.54 -5.23 -0.85
CA GLN A 500 4.66 -5.53 0.26
C GLN A 500 4.72 -7.01 0.63
N TYR A 501 4.79 -7.26 1.93
CA TYR A 501 4.84 -8.60 2.50
C TYR A 501 3.74 -8.74 3.56
N ALA A 502 3.28 -9.98 3.78
CA ALA A 502 2.34 -10.35 4.82
C ALA A 502 2.91 -11.46 5.69
N THR A 503 2.88 -11.30 7.01
CA THR A 503 3.12 -12.37 7.99
C THR A 503 1.87 -12.50 8.88
N SER A 504 1.69 -13.66 9.52
CA SER A 504 0.58 -13.89 10.43
C SER A 504 1.05 -14.45 11.76
N TYR A 505 0.33 -14.14 12.83
CA TYR A 505 0.58 -14.70 14.16
C TYR A 505 -0.30 -15.94 14.37
N ASP A 506 0.32 -17.09 14.63
CA ASP A 506 -0.39 -18.36 14.82
C ASP A 506 -0.83 -18.62 16.27
N GLY A 507 -0.55 -17.68 17.17
CA GLY A 507 -0.82 -17.80 18.59
C GLY A 507 0.46 -17.91 19.41
N SER A 508 1.54 -18.44 18.85
CA SER A 508 2.84 -18.54 19.54
C SER A 508 3.97 -17.89 18.75
N ARG A 509 3.94 -18.01 17.41
CA ARG A 509 4.99 -17.53 16.50
C ARG A 509 4.40 -16.81 15.29
N TRP A 510 5.25 -16.00 14.66
CA TRP A 510 4.96 -15.41 13.36
C TRP A 510 5.34 -16.37 12.22
N THR A 511 4.56 -16.37 11.15
CA THR A 511 4.89 -17.11 9.93
C THR A 511 6.00 -16.41 9.14
N GLU A 512 6.71 -17.16 8.30
CA GLU A 512 7.55 -16.55 7.27
C GLU A 512 6.71 -15.58 6.40
N PRO A 513 7.30 -14.48 5.90
CA PRO A 513 6.57 -13.47 5.17
C PRO A 513 6.24 -13.96 3.76
N VAL A 514 5.02 -13.67 3.32
CA VAL A 514 4.52 -13.96 1.98
C VAL A 514 4.58 -12.67 1.17
N PHE A 515 5.28 -12.69 0.04
CA PHE A 515 5.30 -11.56 -0.89
C PHE A 515 3.92 -11.36 -1.55
N LEU A 516 3.47 -10.11 -1.67
CA LEU A 516 2.27 -9.75 -2.42
C LEU A 516 2.66 -9.39 -3.85
N GLU A 517 2.22 -10.21 -4.81
CA GLU A 517 2.54 -10.02 -6.22
C GLU A 517 2.15 -8.61 -6.69
N ALA A 518 2.97 -8.02 -7.56
CA ALA A 518 2.70 -6.73 -8.18
C ALA A 518 2.46 -5.59 -7.16
N SER A 519 3.20 -5.59 -6.06
CA SER A 519 3.12 -4.55 -5.02
C SER A 519 4.22 -3.50 -5.11
N ASP A 520 5.07 -3.52 -6.14
CA ASP A 520 6.12 -2.53 -6.35
C ASP A 520 5.54 -1.12 -6.54
N ASN A 521 5.97 -0.19 -5.69
CA ASN A 521 5.57 1.22 -5.72
C ASN A 521 6.54 2.10 -4.89
N LEU A 522 6.21 3.39 -4.74
CA LEU A 522 6.80 4.28 -3.74
C LEU A 522 6.45 3.83 -2.30
N LEU A 523 7.16 4.41 -1.34
CA LEU A 523 7.02 4.10 0.08
C LEU A 523 5.60 4.35 0.63
N ASP A 524 4.99 5.53 0.43
CA ASP A 524 3.67 5.84 1.03
C ASP A 524 2.52 5.25 0.21
N VAL A 525 2.35 3.94 0.30
CA VAL A 525 1.16 3.22 -0.13
C VAL A 525 0.65 2.41 1.04
N ARG A 526 -0.63 2.59 1.36
CA ARG A 526 -1.28 1.94 2.50
C ARG A 526 -2.30 0.95 1.95
N PRO A 527 -2.01 -0.35 1.93
CA PRO A 527 -2.94 -1.34 1.40
C PRO A 527 -4.23 -1.35 2.24
N ALA A 528 -5.37 -1.42 1.58
CA ALA A 528 -6.63 -1.65 2.26
C ALA A 528 -6.81 -3.16 2.51
N LEU A 529 -7.26 -3.51 3.71
CA LEU A 529 -7.57 -4.90 4.08
C LEU A 529 -9.08 -5.06 4.22
N ALA A 530 -9.62 -6.14 3.66
CA ALA A 530 -11.03 -6.46 3.78
C ALA A 530 -11.24 -7.97 3.93
N LEU A 531 -12.14 -8.36 4.83
CA LEU A 531 -12.54 -9.73 5.03
C LEU A 531 -13.63 -10.10 4.02
N GLU A 532 -13.28 -10.92 3.03
CA GLU A 532 -14.22 -11.40 2.02
C GLU A 532 -15.11 -12.52 2.60
N ARG A 533 -16.28 -12.75 2.00
CA ARG A 533 -17.31 -13.69 2.50
C ARG A 533 -16.83 -15.11 2.82
N SER A 534 -15.79 -15.62 2.16
CA SER A 534 -15.17 -16.92 2.47
C SER A 534 -14.41 -16.93 3.81
N GLY A 535 -14.18 -15.76 4.39
CA GLY A 535 -13.35 -15.56 5.57
C GLY A 535 -11.88 -15.29 5.26
N ARG A 536 -11.52 -15.15 3.98
CA ARG A 536 -10.18 -14.84 3.52
C ARG A 536 -9.96 -13.32 3.48
N LEU A 537 -8.81 -12.86 3.94
CA LEU A 537 -8.43 -11.45 3.83
C LEU A 537 -7.94 -11.13 2.41
N LEU A 538 -8.51 -10.07 1.84
CA LEU A 538 -8.03 -9.43 0.62
C LEU A 538 -7.20 -8.20 0.99
N ALA A 539 -6.04 -8.06 0.34
CA ALA A 539 -5.26 -6.84 0.33
C ALA A 539 -5.48 -6.13 -1.01
N VAL A 540 -5.89 -4.86 -0.98
CA VAL A 540 -6.11 -4.01 -2.15
C VAL A 540 -5.08 -2.89 -2.13
N TYR A 541 -4.27 -2.76 -3.19
CA TYR A 541 -3.13 -1.85 -3.23
C TYR A 541 -2.81 -1.41 -4.65
N PRO A 542 -2.31 -0.18 -4.83
CA PRO A 542 -1.83 0.29 -6.12
C PRO A 542 -0.38 -0.13 -6.37
N SER A 543 -0.04 -0.32 -7.64
CA SER A 543 1.33 -0.53 -8.10
C SER A 543 1.57 0.23 -9.39
N ASP A 544 2.70 0.92 -9.43
CA ASP A 544 3.11 1.68 -10.61
C ASP A 544 3.92 0.83 -11.62
N GLY A 545 4.14 -0.45 -11.29
CA GLY A 545 4.83 -1.41 -12.14
C GLY A 545 6.30 -1.10 -12.38
N ARG A 546 6.96 -0.31 -11.52
CA ARG A 546 8.38 0.04 -11.65
C ARG A 546 9.33 -1.17 -11.73
N LEU A 547 8.97 -2.35 -11.24
CA LEU A 547 9.72 -3.60 -11.46
C LEU A 547 9.27 -4.35 -12.70
N ARG A 548 8.03 -4.18 -13.19
CA ARG A 548 7.53 -4.87 -14.39
C ARG A 548 7.87 -4.13 -15.68
N HIS A 549 8.07 -2.82 -15.58
CA HIS A 549 8.35 -1.90 -16.69
C HIS A 549 9.74 -1.28 -16.53
N GLU A 550 10.73 -2.07 -16.09
CA GLU A 550 12.08 -1.58 -15.86
C GLU A 550 12.72 -1.17 -17.20
N VAL A 551 13.08 0.11 -17.34
CA VAL A 551 13.76 0.63 -18.55
C VAL A 551 15.15 1.13 -18.18
N LEU A 552 16.16 0.78 -18.98
CA LEU A 552 17.48 1.36 -18.83
C LEU A 552 17.50 2.79 -19.38
N GLY A 553 17.71 3.77 -18.52
CA GLY A 553 17.92 5.16 -18.97
C GLY A 553 19.12 5.33 -19.89
N ASN A 554 19.10 6.38 -20.72
CA ASN A 554 20.28 6.80 -21.47
C ASN A 554 21.36 7.40 -20.55
N GLU A 555 22.54 7.73 -21.08
CA GLU A 555 23.66 8.23 -20.29
C GLU A 555 23.33 9.52 -19.51
N GLU A 556 22.62 10.45 -20.15
CA GLU A 556 22.16 11.69 -19.54
C GLU A 556 21.18 11.42 -18.39
N GLN A 557 20.17 10.58 -18.61
CA GLN A 557 19.18 10.20 -17.60
C GLN A 557 19.83 9.48 -16.41
N ARG A 558 20.84 8.63 -16.66
CA ARG A 558 21.60 7.98 -15.58
C ARG A 558 22.38 8.98 -14.74
N SER A 559 22.96 9.98 -15.39
CA SER A 559 23.65 11.09 -14.71
C SER A 559 22.67 11.94 -13.90
N VAL A 560 21.57 12.39 -14.50
CA VAL A 560 20.57 13.28 -13.89
C VAL A 560 19.86 12.62 -12.70
N PHE A 561 19.45 11.37 -12.85
CA PHE A 561 18.73 10.65 -11.79
C PHE A 561 19.65 9.96 -10.79
N PHE A 562 20.97 10.17 -10.91
CA PHE A 562 22.00 9.49 -10.11
C PHE A 562 21.83 7.96 -10.12
N THR A 563 21.36 7.40 -11.23
CA THR A 563 21.06 5.97 -11.32
C THR A 563 22.27 5.24 -11.86
N SER A 564 22.99 4.54 -10.98
CA SER A 564 24.21 3.83 -11.37
C SER A 564 23.96 2.60 -12.26
N ALA A 565 22.72 2.06 -12.32
CA ALA A 565 22.36 0.94 -13.23
C ALA A 565 20.90 0.43 -13.15
N GLY A 566 20.00 1.01 -13.93
CA GLY A 566 18.76 0.30 -14.32
C GLY A 566 17.59 0.54 -13.41
N VAL A 567 17.10 1.76 -13.51
CA VAL A 567 15.93 2.25 -12.81
C VAL A 567 15.02 2.70 -13.90
N SER A 568 13.74 2.36 -13.77
CA SER A 568 12.67 2.88 -14.61
C SER A 568 12.80 4.40 -14.67
N VAL A 569 13.32 4.87 -15.80
CA VAL A 569 13.24 6.29 -16.14
C VAL A 569 11.76 6.60 -16.27
N PRO A 570 11.28 7.76 -15.76
CA PRO A 570 9.90 8.16 -15.92
C PRO A 570 9.45 8.02 -17.39
N GLY A 571 8.53 7.09 -17.64
CA GLY A 571 8.02 6.77 -18.97
C GLY A 571 7.26 5.44 -18.97
N GLN A 572 5.92 5.52 -19.01
CA GLN A 572 4.95 4.42 -18.85
C GLN A 572 4.89 3.76 -17.47
N VAL A 573 4.96 4.55 -16.39
CA VAL A 573 4.44 4.08 -15.08
C VAL A 573 2.95 4.41 -15.01
N ARG A 574 2.13 3.41 -14.64
CA ARG A 574 0.69 3.56 -14.41
C ARG A 574 0.40 3.00 -13.05
N ASN A 575 -0.26 3.79 -12.20
CA ASN A 575 -0.63 3.33 -10.87
C ASN A 575 -1.91 2.49 -10.93
N ASP A 576 -1.74 1.21 -11.24
CA ASP A 576 -2.84 0.27 -11.40
C ASP A 576 -3.26 -0.31 -10.06
N LEU A 577 -4.57 -0.51 -9.85
CA LEU A 577 -5.07 -1.13 -8.62
C LEU A 577 -4.97 -2.64 -8.75
N PHE A 578 -4.41 -3.30 -7.74
CA PHE A 578 -4.35 -4.74 -7.59
C PHE A 578 -5.08 -5.20 -6.33
N ALA A 579 -5.54 -6.44 -6.34
CA ALA A 579 -6.00 -7.15 -5.17
C ALA A 579 -5.27 -8.49 -5.07
N ALA A 580 -4.84 -8.88 -3.88
CA ALA A 580 -4.30 -10.20 -3.60
C ALA A 580 -5.03 -10.84 -2.42
N ALA A 581 -5.23 -12.16 -2.49
CA ALA A 581 -5.84 -12.91 -1.41
C ALA A 581 -4.75 -13.53 -0.53
N LEU A 582 -4.70 -13.15 0.75
CA LEU A 582 -3.71 -13.69 1.69
C LEU A 582 -3.92 -15.20 1.88
N PRO A 583 -2.88 -16.02 2.05
CA PRO A 583 -3.02 -17.47 2.16
C PRO A 583 -4.07 -17.89 3.20
N GLN A 584 -4.88 -18.90 2.86
CA GLN A 584 -5.84 -19.45 3.80
C GLN A 584 -5.12 -20.44 4.71
N LEU A 585 -4.96 -20.07 5.99
CA LEU A 585 -4.33 -20.89 7.01
C LEU A 585 -5.40 -21.43 7.97
N GLY A 586 -5.07 -22.49 8.70
CA GLY A 586 -5.95 -23.01 9.77
C GLY A 586 -6.13 -22.01 10.91
N SER A 587 -7.03 -22.34 11.84
CA SER A 587 -7.22 -21.55 13.06
C SER A 587 -5.91 -21.39 13.83
N PRO A 588 -5.63 -20.18 14.37
CA PRO A 588 -4.51 -19.99 15.28
C PRO A 588 -4.84 -20.58 16.65
N ASP A 589 -3.81 -20.83 17.43
CA ASP A 589 -3.94 -21.04 18.87
C ASP A 589 -4.30 -19.71 19.57
N PRO A 590 -4.84 -19.74 20.81
CA PRO A 590 -4.98 -18.53 21.61
C PRO A 590 -3.65 -17.78 21.71
N PRO A 591 -3.62 -16.45 21.51
CA PRO A 591 -2.35 -15.74 21.41
C PRO A 591 -1.64 -15.64 22.76
N GLU A 592 -0.41 -16.10 22.77
CA GLU A 592 0.57 -15.95 23.83
C GLU A 592 1.08 -14.50 23.86
N LEU A 593 0.80 -13.82 24.97
CA LEU A 593 1.14 -12.42 25.14
C LEU A 593 2.14 -12.26 26.29
N ALA A 594 3.22 -11.52 26.02
CA ALA A 594 4.17 -11.11 27.03
C ALA A 594 3.80 -9.70 27.56
N PRO A 595 3.80 -9.48 28.88
CA PRO A 595 3.58 -8.14 29.43
C PRO A 595 4.72 -7.20 29.01
N VAL A 596 4.37 -5.97 28.67
CA VAL A 596 5.33 -4.93 28.33
C VAL A 596 5.37 -3.93 29.48
N ALA A 597 6.58 -3.68 30.02
CA ALA A 597 6.74 -2.60 30.98
C ALA A 597 6.38 -1.28 30.31
N ALA A 598 5.70 -0.39 31.03
CA ALA A 598 5.49 0.97 30.53
C ALA A 598 6.85 1.54 30.12
N ALA A 599 6.95 2.00 28.87
CA ALA A 599 8.19 2.57 28.36
C ALA A 599 8.66 3.66 29.32
N THR A 600 9.93 3.62 29.71
CA THR A 600 10.52 4.75 30.43
C THR A 600 10.53 5.90 29.42
N PRO A 601 9.82 7.02 29.70
CA PRO A 601 9.82 8.17 28.82
C PRO A 601 11.27 8.56 28.50
N ALA A 602 11.55 8.97 27.26
CA ALA A 602 12.75 9.74 27.04
C ALA A 602 12.74 10.94 28.01
N PRO A 603 13.88 11.29 28.64
CA PRO A 603 13.96 12.56 29.36
C PRO A 603 13.56 13.67 28.40
N ASP A 604 12.80 14.66 28.88
CA ASP A 604 12.34 15.79 28.08
C ASP A 604 13.52 16.32 27.25
N GLY A 605 13.48 16.05 25.95
CA GLY A 605 14.45 16.63 25.03
C GLY A 605 14.28 18.15 25.07
N PRO A 606 15.35 18.94 24.89
CA PRO A 606 15.18 20.37 24.73
C PRO A 606 14.14 20.59 23.62
N LEU A 607 13.12 21.39 23.93
CA LEU A 607 12.11 21.82 22.97
C LEU A 607 12.80 22.24 21.66
N PRO A 608 12.19 21.96 20.49
CA PRO A 608 12.80 22.33 19.22
C PRO A 608 13.18 23.80 19.24
N PHE A 609 14.33 24.09 18.62
CA PHE A 609 14.91 25.41 18.44
C PHE A 609 13.83 26.49 18.27
N GLN A 610 13.64 27.35 19.27
CA GLN A 610 12.82 28.55 19.11
C GLN A 610 13.49 29.40 18.05
N TRP A 611 12.85 29.53 16.89
CA TRP A 611 13.28 30.44 15.84
C TRP A 611 13.31 31.85 16.43
N ARG A 612 14.49 32.31 16.85
CA ARG A 612 14.67 33.70 17.24
C ARG A 612 14.54 34.51 15.96
N GLY A 613 13.43 35.25 15.88
CA GLY A 613 13.15 36.18 14.79
C GLY A 613 14.42 36.90 14.37
N ALA A 614 14.72 36.87 13.06
CA ALA A 614 15.73 37.74 12.50
C ALA A 614 15.44 39.16 13.00
N SER A 615 16.31 39.67 13.87
CA SER A 615 16.36 41.09 14.19
C SER A 615 16.54 41.81 12.86
N GLN A 616 15.51 42.58 12.47
CA GLN A 616 15.55 43.41 11.27
C GLN A 616 16.77 44.34 11.32
N PRO A 617 17.50 44.54 10.21
CA PRO A 617 18.42 45.66 10.10
C PRO A 617 17.68 47.01 10.05
#